data_AF-A0A1E4MIU7-F1
#
_entry.id   AF-A0A1E4MIU7-F1
#
_cell.length_a   1.000
_cell.length_b   1.000
_cell.length_c   1.000
_cell.angle_alpha   90.00
_cell.angle_beta   90.00
_cell.angle_gamma   90.00
#
_symmetry.space_group_name_H-M   'P 1'
#
loop_
_entity.id
_entity.type
_entity.pdbx_description
1 polymer ?
#
loop_
_entity_poly.entity_id
_entity_poly.type
_entity_poly.pdbx_seq_one_letter_code
_entity_poly.pdbx_strand_id
1 'polypeptide(L)'
;MAWVLFGLASIELVVVHLLVALRWPWLAWPLTALTAASLAWIVLWIRSMARLPHMLGEGSLLLRAGSLRQISVPLGAISVVRRSWPPGAHKEAGVRNLVPLAYPNRMLVLSPPLADRRPVHAVMIRLDDPAAFDAGLAAQGVRFED
;
A
#
# COMPACT_ATOMS: atom_id res chain seq x y z
N MET A 1 -2.99 0.45 11.92
CA MET A 1 -1.52 0.67 11.90
C MET A 1 -1.15 2.10 11.50
N ALA A 2 -1.58 2.61 10.34
CA ALA A 2 -1.17 3.94 9.88
C ALA A 2 -1.48 5.09 10.86
N TRP A 3 -2.65 5.08 11.51
CA TRP A 3 -3.00 6.06 12.54
C TRP A 3 -2.08 6.03 13.77
N VAL A 4 -1.60 4.84 14.16
CA VAL A 4 -0.67 4.68 15.30
C VAL A 4 0.68 5.31 14.95
N LEU A 5 1.21 5.02 13.76
CA LEU A 5 2.46 5.61 13.28
C LEU A 5 2.33 7.13 13.13
N PHE A 6 1.20 7.62 12.64
CA PHE A 6 0.91 9.05 12.55
C PHE A 6 0.91 9.72 13.93
N GLY A 7 0.26 9.11 14.92
CA GLY A 7 0.26 9.61 16.30
C GLY A 7 1.66 9.66 16.90
N LEU A 8 2.43 8.58 16.76
CA LEU A 8 3.80 8.50 17.25
C LEU A 8 4.70 9.55 16.59
N ALA A 9 4.65 9.66 15.26
CA ALA A 9 5.40 10.66 14.52
C ALA A 9 5.00 12.09 14.93
N SER A 10 3.72 12.34 15.20
CA SER A 10 3.25 13.67 15.66
C SER A 10 3.85 14.04 17.02
N ILE A 11 3.91 13.10 17.97
CA ILE A 11 4.51 13.31 19.30
C ILE A 11 6.00 13.61 19.17
N GLU A 12 6.74 12.77 18.44
CA GLU A 12 8.18 12.96 18.20
C GLU A 12 8.45 14.34 17.58
N LEU A 13 7.61 14.75 16.65
CA LEU A 13 7.79 15.96 15.89
C LEU A 13 7.50 17.23 16.71
N VAL A 14 6.59 17.17 17.69
CA VAL A 14 6.42 18.23 18.71
C VAL A 14 7.70 18.41 19.52
N VAL A 15 8.33 17.32 19.98
CA VAL A 15 9.59 17.38 20.74
C VAL A 15 10.69 18.02 19.90
N VAL A 16 10.83 17.61 18.63
CA VAL A 16 11.81 18.20 17.70
C VAL A 16 11.55 19.69 17.50
N HIS A 17 10.30 20.12 17.34
CA HIS A 17 9.97 21.55 17.17
C HIS A 17 10.35 22.37 18.39
N LEU A 18 10.12 21.86 19.61
CA LEU A 18 10.52 22.55 20.84
C LEU A 18 12.04 22.74 20.89
N LEU A 19 12.82 21.69 20.57
CA LEU A 19 14.28 21.77 20.55
C LEU A 19 14.79 22.76 19.48
N VAL A 20 14.20 22.74 18.28
CA VAL A 20 14.55 23.67 17.19
C VAL A 20 14.18 25.11 17.57
N ALA A 21 13.01 25.33 18.16
CA ALA A 21 12.58 26.65 18.60
C ALA A 21 13.49 27.23 19.70
N LEU A 22 13.97 26.40 20.62
CA LEU A 22 14.92 26.80 21.67
C LEU A 22 16.30 27.15 21.10
N ARG A 23 16.77 26.40 20.09
CA ARG A 23 18.13 26.56 19.54
C ARG A 23 18.23 27.55 18.38
N TRP A 24 17.21 27.61 17.53
CA TRP A 24 17.13 28.38 16.29
C TRP A 24 15.70 28.91 16.03
N PRO A 25 15.26 29.96 16.73
CA PRO A 25 13.89 30.47 16.66
C PRO A 25 13.42 30.87 15.26
N TRP A 26 14.33 31.40 14.43
CA TRP A 26 14.01 31.82 13.06
C TRP A 26 13.61 30.65 12.15
N LEU A 27 14.12 29.44 12.44
CA LEU A 27 13.82 28.23 11.67
C LEU A 27 12.50 27.59 12.09
N ALA A 28 11.94 27.95 13.25
CA ALA A 28 10.74 27.32 13.79
C ALA A 28 9.50 27.51 12.89
N TRP A 29 9.32 28.72 12.34
CA TRP A 29 8.16 29.03 11.48
C TRP A 29 8.12 28.23 10.16
N PRO A 30 9.18 28.21 9.33
CA PRO A 30 9.16 27.40 8.11
C PRO A 30 9.02 25.91 8.42
N LEU A 31 9.66 25.42 9.50
CA LEU A 31 9.55 24.02 9.92
C LEU A 31 8.11 23.68 10.34
N THR A 32 7.44 24.60 11.05
CA THR A 32 6.04 24.43 11.48
C THR A 32 5.10 24.39 10.28
N ALA A 33 5.28 25.28 9.31
CA ALA A 33 4.46 25.30 8.09
C ALA A 33 4.64 24.00 7.27
N LEU A 34 5.89 23.58 7.06
CA LEU A 34 6.21 22.33 6.35
C LEU A 34 5.63 21.11 7.06
N THR A 35 5.71 21.09 8.39
CA THR A 35 5.13 20.07 9.24
C THR A 35 3.62 20.00 9.10
N ALA A 36 2.93 21.13 9.26
CA ALA A 36 1.47 21.16 9.17
C ALA A 36 0.99 20.67 7.81
N ALA A 37 1.67 21.09 6.73
CA ALA A 37 1.41 20.60 5.38
C ALA A 37 1.64 19.08 5.24
N SER A 38 2.74 18.57 5.80
CA SER A 38 3.08 17.14 5.76
C SER A 38 2.06 16.29 6.54
N LEU A 39 1.66 16.71 7.74
CA LEU A 39 0.66 16.02 8.54
C LEU A 39 -0.71 16.02 7.85
N ALA A 40 -1.13 17.16 7.30
CA ALA A 40 -2.37 17.24 6.53
C ALA A 40 -2.35 16.30 5.32
N TRP A 41 -1.23 16.26 4.60
CA TRP A 41 -1.05 15.34 3.47
C TRP A 41 -1.13 13.86 3.89
N ILE A 42 -0.47 13.47 4.99
CA ILE A 42 -0.54 12.10 5.53
C ILE A 42 -1.98 11.74 5.91
N VAL A 43 -2.72 12.63 6.58
CA VAL A 43 -4.12 12.39 6.96
C VAL A 43 -4.98 12.17 5.71
N LEU A 44 -4.82 13.00 4.68
CA LEU A 44 -5.54 12.85 3.42
C LEU A 44 -5.23 11.51 2.75
N TRP A 45 -3.96 11.08 2.78
CA TRP A 45 -3.55 9.79 2.25
C TRP A 45 -4.10 8.59 3.05
N ILE A 46 -4.06 8.62 4.39
CA ILE A 46 -4.65 7.55 5.20
C ILE A 46 -6.15 7.43 4.92
N ARG A 47 -6.85 8.57 4.83
CA ARG A 47 -8.29 8.60 4.49
C ARG A 47 -8.57 8.12 3.07
N SER A 48 -7.65 8.29 2.12
CA SER A 48 -7.85 7.84 0.76
C SER A 48 -7.85 6.31 0.64
N MET A 49 -7.18 5.58 1.55
CA MET A 49 -7.24 4.12 1.58
C MET A 49 -8.66 3.59 1.77
N ALA A 50 -9.44 4.20 2.67
CA ALA A 50 -10.84 3.81 2.90
C ALA A 50 -11.78 4.23 1.76
N ARG A 51 -11.43 5.27 1.00
CA ARG A 51 -12.23 5.79 -0.13
C ARG A 51 -11.95 5.09 -1.46
N LEU A 52 -10.77 4.48 -1.58
CA LEU A 52 -10.28 3.89 -2.81
C LEU A 52 -10.04 2.39 -2.61
N PRO A 53 -11.12 1.59 -2.41
CA PRO A 53 -10.99 0.16 -2.25
C PRO A 53 -10.50 -0.51 -3.54
N HIS A 54 -10.05 -1.75 -3.40
CA HIS A 54 -9.87 -2.63 -4.54
C HIS A 54 -11.21 -2.89 -5.21
N MET A 55 -11.22 -2.97 -6.53
CA MET A 55 -12.44 -3.19 -7.29
C MET A 55 -12.26 -4.39 -8.21
N LEU A 56 -13.18 -5.33 -8.13
CA LEU A 56 -13.32 -6.41 -9.10
C LEU A 56 -14.25 -5.92 -10.21
N GLY A 57 -13.72 -5.71 -11.40
CA GLY A 57 -14.48 -5.33 -12.59
C GLY A 57 -14.67 -6.51 -13.54
N GLU A 58 -15.30 -6.25 -14.70
CA GLU A 58 -15.45 -7.25 -15.75
C GLU A 58 -14.08 -7.55 -16.39
N GLY A 59 -13.50 -8.71 -16.05
CA GLY A 59 -12.24 -9.18 -16.63
C GLY A 59 -10.96 -8.54 -16.08
N SER A 60 -11.05 -7.58 -15.14
CA SER A 60 -9.88 -6.96 -14.51
C SER A 60 -10.07 -6.68 -13.02
N LEU A 61 -8.97 -6.75 -12.28
CA LEU A 61 -8.87 -6.45 -10.88
C LEU A 61 -8.09 -5.15 -10.69
N LEU A 62 -8.76 -4.13 -10.17
CA LEU A 62 -8.16 -2.84 -9.87
C LEU A 62 -7.65 -2.84 -8.44
N LEU A 63 -6.32 -2.84 -8.29
CA LEU A 63 -5.64 -2.80 -7.00
C LEU A 63 -5.13 -1.39 -6.71
N ARG A 64 -5.25 -0.94 -5.46
CA ARG A 64 -5.00 0.44 -5.04
C ARG A 64 -4.31 0.48 -3.68
N ALA A 65 -3.34 1.35 -3.52
CA ALA A 65 -2.68 1.65 -2.25
C ALA A 65 -3.08 3.06 -1.77
N GLY A 66 -4.39 3.24 -1.55
CA GLY A 66 -5.00 4.56 -1.44
C GLY A 66 -4.69 5.41 -2.68
N SER A 67 -4.39 6.68 -2.47
CA SER A 67 -4.03 7.63 -3.53
C SER A 67 -2.58 7.55 -4.00
N LEU A 68 -1.73 6.70 -3.41
CA LEU A 68 -0.30 6.65 -3.79
C LEU A 68 -0.06 5.86 -5.07
N ARG A 69 -0.78 4.73 -5.24
CA ARG A 69 -0.56 3.81 -6.37
C ARG A 69 -1.84 3.11 -6.76
N GLN A 70 -1.97 2.86 -8.04
CA GLN A 70 -3.03 2.05 -8.64
C GLN A 70 -2.43 1.16 -9.71
N ILE A 71 -2.89 -0.09 -9.80
CA ILE A 71 -2.51 -1.04 -10.84
C ILE A 71 -3.75 -1.82 -11.26
N SER A 72 -3.96 -1.94 -12.58
CA SER A 72 -5.02 -2.78 -13.14
C SER A 72 -4.40 -4.10 -13.56
N VAL A 73 -4.92 -5.21 -13.04
CA VAL A 73 -4.45 -6.56 -13.32
C VAL A 73 -5.55 -7.30 -14.07
N PRO A 74 -5.36 -7.69 -15.34
CA PRO A 74 -6.31 -8.55 -16.05
C PRO A 74 -6.49 -9.87 -15.31
N LEU A 75 -7.74 -10.33 -15.13
CA LEU A 75 -8.01 -11.57 -14.41
C LEU A 75 -7.34 -12.78 -15.08
N GLY A 76 -7.35 -12.81 -16.42
CA GLY A 76 -6.68 -13.86 -17.20
C GLY A 76 -5.15 -13.85 -17.11
N ALA A 77 -4.54 -12.78 -16.58
CA ALA A 77 -3.11 -12.74 -16.33
C ALA A 77 -2.75 -13.27 -14.93
N ILE A 78 -3.72 -13.47 -14.03
CA ILE A 78 -3.48 -14.01 -12.70
C ILE A 78 -3.33 -15.53 -12.83
N SER A 79 -2.11 -16.03 -12.66
CA SER A 79 -1.86 -17.47 -12.70
C SER A 79 -2.32 -18.15 -11.40
N VAL A 80 -1.97 -17.55 -10.26
CA VAL A 80 -2.32 -18.06 -8.94
C VAL A 80 -2.26 -16.97 -7.88
N VAL A 81 -3.09 -17.08 -6.86
CA VAL A 81 -3.01 -16.26 -5.64
C VAL A 81 -2.39 -17.07 -4.52
N ARG A 82 -1.24 -16.62 -4.01
CA ARG A 82 -0.53 -17.26 -2.91
C ARG A 82 -0.85 -16.63 -1.56
N ARG A 83 -0.95 -17.46 -0.53
CA ARG A 83 -1.16 -17.05 0.87
C ARG A 83 0.14 -16.99 1.67
N SER A 84 1.15 -17.77 1.28
CA SER A 84 2.49 -17.71 1.85
C SER A 84 3.58 -17.56 0.77
N TRP A 85 4.77 -17.14 1.20
CA TRP A 85 5.95 -16.96 0.37
C TRP A 85 7.20 -16.97 1.24
N PRO A 86 8.39 -17.26 0.67
CA PRO A 86 9.64 -17.23 1.42
C PRO A 86 9.98 -15.82 1.93
N PRO A 87 10.76 -15.71 3.03
CA PRO A 87 11.24 -14.43 3.52
C PRO A 87 11.99 -13.66 2.43
N GLY A 88 11.70 -12.36 2.30
CA GLY A 88 12.36 -11.50 1.32
C GLY A 88 11.67 -11.41 -0.05
N ALA A 89 10.66 -12.23 -0.34
CA ALA A 89 9.93 -12.20 -1.62
C ALA A 89 9.37 -10.80 -1.98
N HIS A 90 9.00 -10.00 -0.98
CA HIS A 90 8.56 -8.61 -1.18
C HIS A 90 9.62 -7.64 -1.74
N LYS A 91 10.90 -8.04 -1.76
CA LYS A 91 12.04 -7.26 -2.29
C LYS A 91 12.52 -7.76 -3.64
N GLU A 92 11.99 -8.87 -4.14
CA GLU A 92 12.41 -9.45 -5.41
C GLU A 92 12.10 -8.51 -6.58
N ALA A 93 12.97 -8.55 -7.59
CA ALA A 93 12.76 -7.77 -8.81
C ALA A 93 11.49 -8.23 -9.52
N GLY A 94 10.65 -7.28 -9.95
CA GLY A 94 9.36 -7.59 -10.58
C GLY A 94 8.24 -7.92 -9.60
N VAL A 95 8.47 -7.87 -8.28
CA VAL A 95 7.41 -7.91 -7.27
C VAL A 95 6.98 -6.49 -6.93
N ARG A 96 5.68 -6.22 -7.09
CA ARG A 96 5.08 -4.94 -6.75
C ARG A 96 4.33 -5.05 -5.43
N ASN A 97 4.93 -4.54 -4.35
CA ASN A 97 4.25 -4.44 -3.07
C ASN A 97 3.40 -3.17 -2.99
N LEU A 98 2.08 -3.33 -2.88
CA LEU A 98 1.11 -2.24 -2.67
C LEU A 98 0.79 -1.99 -1.20
N VAL A 99 1.51 -2.63 -0.28
CA VAL A 99 1.30 -2.52 1.17
C VAL A 99 2.41 -1.67 1.79
N PRO A 100 2.15 -0.38 2.09
CA PRO A 100 3.19 0.55 2.51
C PRO A 100 3.55 0.46 3.99
N LEU A 101 2.58 0.15 4.87
CA LEU A 101 2.73 0.27 6.33
C LEU A 101 2.37 -1.01 7.08
N ALA A 102 2.31 -2.14 6.38
CA ALA A 102 1.87 -3.40 6.95
C ALA A 102 2.46 -4.58 6.18
N TYR A 103 2.30 -5.79 6.72
CA TYR A 103 2.69 -7.01 6.03
C TYR A 103 1.58 -7.46 5.06
N PRO A 104 1.89 -7.84 3.80
CA PRO A 104 0.90 -8.35 2.85
C PRO A 104 0.32 -9.69 3.32
N ASN A 105 -0.90 -10.00 2.88
CA ASN A 105 -1.57 -11.28 3.15
C ASN A 105 -1.95 -12.05 1.89
N ARG A 106 -1.83 -11.44 0.70
CA ARG A 106 -2.02 -12.10 -0.59
C ARG A 106 -0.96 -11.65 -1.59
N MET A 107 -0.50 -12.60 -2.39
CA MET A 107 0.40 -12.37 -3.50
C MET A 107 -0.24 -12.90 -4.78
N LEU A 108 -0.53 -12.02 -5.73
CA LEU A 108 -1.03 -12.39 -7.04
C LEU A 108 0.17 -12.64 -7.95
N VAL A 109 0.35 -13.87 -8.39
CA VAL A 109 1.36 -14.24 -9.38
C VAL A 109 0.77 -14.03 -10.77
N LEU A 110 1.55 -13.40 -11.66
CA LEU A 110 1.12 -13.00 -12.98
C LEU A 110 1.84 -13.78 -14.07
N SER A 111 1.08 -14.34 -15.01
CA SER A 111 1.57 -14.98 -16.23
C SER A 111 0.55 -14.76 -17.36
N PRO A 112 0.83 -13.91 -18.36
CA PRO A 112 2.09 -13.18 -18.58
C PRO A 112 2.31 -12.04 -17.57
N PRO A 113 3.56 -11.56 -17.40
CA PRO A 113 3.84 -10.39 -16.57
C PRO A 113 3.13 -9.14 -17.07
N LEU A 114 2.80 -8.23 -16.16
CA LEU A 114 2.27 -6.93 -16.55
C LEU A 114 3.38 -6.08 -17.16
N ALA A 115 3.08 -5.50 -18.32
CA ALA A 115 3.96 -4.55 -18.99
C ALA A 115 3.99 -3.22 -18.21
N ASP A 116 5.14 -2.93 -17.62
CA ASP A 116 5.47 -1.68 -16.92
C ASP A 116 6.96 -1.37 -17.22
N ARG A 117 7.50 -0.25 -16.73
CA ARG A 117 8.93 0.10 -16.88
C ARG A 117 9.88 -1.04 -16.49
N ARG A 118 9.46 -1.89 -15.55
CA ARG A 118 10.05 -3.20 -15.25
C ARG A 118 8.92 -4.22 -15.23
N PRO A 119 9.03 -5.36 -15.92
CA PRO A 119 8.00 -6.40 -15.92
C PRO A 119 7.60 -6.79 -14.49
N VAL A 120 6.29 -6.79 -14.23
CA VAL A 120 5.75 -7.15 -12.91
C VAL A 120 5.20 -8.57 -12.98
N HIS A 121 5.87 -9.49 -12.29
CA HIS A 121 5.49 -10.91 -12.22
C HIS A 121 4.65 -11.23 -10.99
N ALA A 122 4.64 -10.34 -9.99
CA ALA A 122 3.75 -10.51 -8.86
C ALA A 122 3.31 -9.19 -8.23
N VAL A 123 2.12 -9.18 -7.66
CA VAL A 123 1.58 -8.04 -6.91
C VAL A 123 1.22 -8.50 -5.50
N MET A 124 1.79 -7.86 -4.49
CA MET A 124 1.48 -8.14 -3.09
C MET A 124 0.52 -7.10 -2.54
N ILE A 125 -0.53 -7.56 -1.88
CA ILE A 125 -1.57 -6.73 -1.30
C ILE A 125 -1.90 -7.15 0.13
N ARG A 126 -2.55 -6.24 0.86
CA ARG A 126 -3.12 -6.50 2.16
C ARG A 126 -4.60 -6.18 2.10
N LEU A 127 -5.39 -7.17 2.45
CA LEU A 127 -6.85 -7.09 2.48
C LEU A 127 -7.33 -7.05 3.92
N ASP A 128 -8.36 -6.27 4.18
CA ASP A 128 -9.04 -6.25 5.48
C ASP A 128 -9.86 -7.53 5.69
N ASP A 129 -10.57 -7.98 4.65
CA ASP A 129 -11.26 -9.28 4.59
C ASP A 129 -10.68 -10.13 3.44
N PRO A 130 -9.63 -10.94 3.70
CA PRO A 130 -9.05 -11.80 2.69
C PRO A 130 -9.97 -12.96 2.28
N ALA A 131 -10.94 -13.35 3.12
CA ALA A 131 -11.84 -14.46 2.81
C ALA A 131 -12.90 -14.04 1.76
N ALA A 132 -13.49 -12.86 1.93
CA ALA A 132 -14.43 -12.30 0.94
C ALA A 132 -13.76 -12.09 -0.43
N PHE A 133 -12.51 -11.62 -0.43
CA PHE A 133 -11.73 -11.46 -1.64
C PHE A 133 -11.42 -12.80 -2.33
N ASP A 134 -10.97 -13.80 -1.56
CA ASP A 134 -10.69 -15.14 -2.09
C ASP A 134 -11.96 -15.74 -2.72
N ALA A 135 -13.11 -15.62 -2.06
CA ALA A 135 -14.39 -16.07 -2.58
C ALA A 135 -14.78 -15.37 -3.90
N GLY A 136 -14.58 -14.05 -3.97
CA GLY A 136 -14.87 -13.27 -5.18
C GLY A 136 -13.99 -13.66 -6.37
N LEU A 137 -12.70 -13.92 -6.15
CA LEU A 137 -11.79 -14.37 -7.19
C LEU A 137 -11.98 -15.84 -7.57
N ALA A 138 -12.32 -16.71 -6.62
CA ALA A 138 -12.66 -18.11 -6.89
C ALA A 138 -13.89 -18.20 -7.82
N ALA A 139 -14.89 -17.33 -7.63
CA ALA A 139 -16.05 -17.23 -8.53
C ALA A 139 -15.68 -16.83 -9.96
N GLN A 140 -14.52 -16.21 -10.17
CA GLN A 140 -13.96 -15.87 -11.48
C GLN A 140 -13.01 -16.96 -12.04
N GLY A 141 -12.89 -18.11 -11.37
CA GLY A 141 -12.05 -19.23 -11.78
C GLY A 141 -10.56 -19.09 -11.44
N VAL A 142 -10.19 -18.12 -10.58
CA VAL A 142 -8.80 -17.92 -10.15
C VAL A 142 -8.38 -19.00 -9.16
N ARG A 143 -7.15 -19.51 -9.31
CA ARG A 143 -6.56 -20.55 -8.45
C ARG A 143 -5.87 -19.96 -7.22
N PHE A 144 -5.84 -20.74 -6.14
CA PHE A 144 -5.19 -20.38 -4.88
C PHE A 144 -4.16 -21.43 -4.48
N GLU A 145 -3.04 -20.98 -3.93
CA GLU A 145 -1.98 -21.80 -3.36
C GLU A 145 -1.66 -21.29 -1.94
N ASP A 146 -1.29 -22.22 -1.07
CA ASP A 146 -0.82 -21.90 0.28
C ASP A 146 0.68 -21.64 0.30
#